data_AF-A0A8T9S8D7-F1
#
_entry.id   AF-A0A8T9S8D7-F1
#
_cell.length_a   1.000
_cell.length_b   1.000
_cell.length_c   1.000
_cell.angle_alpha   90.00
_cell.angle_beta   90.00
_cell.angle_gamma   90.00
#
_symmetry.space_group_name_H-M   'P 1'
#
loop_
_entity.id
_entity.type
_entity.pdbx_description
1 polymer ?
#
loop_
_entity_poly.entity_id
_entity_poly.type
_entity_poly.pdbx_seq_one_letter_code
_entity_poly.pdbx_strand_id
1 'polypeptide(L)'
;MKKTIHLYSSAGNTGLGGFIFTLSQNLERDVLLLPLSKLPTPDPLRLQALRVEKNEIEADLPHLEFALGKFARGEWGPDAGRENGLKADIDAAKTRLRAINAMLRVGKGGLHNG
;
A
#
# COMPACT_ATOMS: atom_id res chain seq x y z
N MET A 1 9.88 25.89 -15.51
CA MET A 1 10.45 25.40 -14.24
C MET A 1 10.60 23.88 -14.33
N LYS A 2 11.80 23.32 -14.15
CA LYS A 2 11.99 21.86 -14.10
C LYS A 2 11.38 21.33 -12.80
N LYS A 3 10.59 20.24 -12.85
CA LYS A 3 10.01 19.61 -11.65
C LYS A 3 11.07 18.75 -10.98
N THR A 4 11.42 19.08 -9.74
CA THR A 4 12.32 18.28 -8.90
C THR A 4 11.62 17.03 -8.37
N ILE A 5 12.34 15.91 -8.34
CA ILE A 5 11.86 14.65 -7.76
C ILE A 5 12.42 14.54 -6.34
N HIS A 6 11.54 14.37 -5.35
CA HIS A 6 11.94 14.13 -3.97
C HIS A 6 11.86 12.64 -3.66
N LEU A 7 12.98 12.05 -3.26
CA LEU A 7 13.07 10.70 -2.73
C LEU A 7 13.24 10.79 -1.22
N TYR A 8 12.57 9.90 -0.48
CA TYR A 8 12.62 9.89 0.97
C TYR A 8 13.20 8.56 1.47
N SER A 9 14.16 8.60 2.39
CA SER A 9 14.80 7.39 2.91
C SER A 9 15.17 7.50 4.39
N SER A 10 15.22 6.36 5.09
CA SER A 10 15.75 6.26 6.44
C SER A 10 17.27 6.48 6.39
N ALA A 11 17.82 7.20 7.37
CA ALA A 11 19.25 7.50 7.40
C ALA A 11 20.07 6.18 7.48
N GLY A 12 21.15 6.10 6.70
CA GLY A 12 22.11 4.97 6.75
C GLY A 12 22.24 4.13 5.49
N ASN A 13 21.47 4.40 4.42
CA ASN A 13 21.50 3.57 3.23
C ASN A 13 22.55 4.06 2.20
N THR A 14 23.80 3.60 2.37
CA THR A 14 24.97 3.97 1.55
C THR A 14 24.82 3.61 0.06
N GLY A 15 23.90 2.69 -0.29
CA GLY A 15 23.63 2.30 -1.67
C GLY A 15 22.77 3.28 -2.49
N LEU A 16 22.15 4.29 -1.87
CA LEU A 16 21.23 5.20 -2.57
C LEU A 16 21.93 6.24 -3.46
N GLY A 17 23.20 6.57 -3.18
CA GLY A 17 23.94 7.59 -3.95
C GLY A 17 24.05 7.24 -5.43
N GLY A 18 24.41 5.99 -5.75
CA GLY A 18 24.51 5.50 -7.12
C GLY A 18 23.16 5.43 -7.84
N PHE A 19 22.09 5.07 -7.12
CA PHE A 19 20.73 5.08 -7.65
C PHE A 19 20.21 6.49 -7.96
N ILE A 20 20.45 7.47 -7.08
CA ILE A 20 20.07 8.87 -7.29
C ILE A 20 20.81 9.48 -8.46
N PHE A 21 22.13 9.23 -8.55
CA PHE A 21 22.93 9.66 -9.69
C PHE A 21 22.41 9.05 -11.00
N THR A 22 22.06 7.77 -11.00
CA THR A 22 21.50 7.12 -12.19
C THR A 22 20.15 7.73 -12.57
N LEU A 23 19.27 7.99 -11.60
CA LEU A 23 17.98 8.63 -11.87
C LEU A 23 18.11 10.06 -12.41
N SER A 24 19.04 10.86 -11.87
CA SER A 24 19.22 12.25 -12.33
C SER A 24 19.76 12.32 -13.76
N GLN A 25 20.66 11.39 -14.14
CA GLN A 25 21.16 11.28 -15.51
C GLN A 25 20.05 10.85 -16.50
N ASN A 26 19.19 9.91 -16.12
CA ASN A 26 18.17 9.37 -17.03
C ASN A 26 16.90 10.21 -17.14
N LEU A 27 16.53 10.97 -16.10
CA LEU A 27 15.26 11.70 -16.05
C LEU A 27 15.38 13.19 -16.41
N GLU A 28 16.61 13.71 -16.63
CA GLU A 28 16.91 15.13 -16.88
C GLU A 28 16.30 16.10 -15.84
N ARG A 29 16.04 15.58 -14.63
CA ARG A 29 15.41 16.26 -13.51
C ARG A 29 16.32 16.20 -12.30
N ASP A 30 16.26 17.26 -11.50
CA ASP A 30 16.92 17.27 -10.20
C ASP A 30 16.26 16.26 -9.26
N VAL A 31 17.06 15.40 -8.64
CA VAL A 31 16.62 14.41 -7.67
C VAL A 31 17.20 14.76 -6.31
N LEU A 32 16.35 15.06 -5.34
CA LEU A 32 16.74 15.37 -3.96
C LEU A 32 16.41 14.18 -3.06
N LEU A 33 17.41 13.70 -2.33
CA LEU A 33 17.21 12.76 -1.24
C LEU A 33 16.94 13.53 0.05
N LEU A 34 15.82 13.23 0.68
CA LEU A 34 15.41 13.81 1.95
C LEU A 34 15.26 12.69 2.99
N PRO A 35 15.54 12.97 4.28
CA PRO A 35 15.23 12.01 5.34
C PRO A 35 13.72 11.80 5.43
N LEU A 36 13.29 10.63 5.89
CA LEU A 36 11.87 10.34 6.15
C LEU A 36 11.22 11.36 7.11
N SER A 37 11.99 12.03 7.98
CA SER A 37 11.46 13.11 8.84
C SER A 37 10.93 14.33 8.07
N LYS A 38 11.31 14.49 6.80
CA LYS A 38 10.80 15.53 5.90
C LYS A 38 9.65 15.05 5.02
N LEU A 39 9.11 13.84 5.24
CA LEU A 39 7.96 13.35 4.50
C LEU A 39 6.80 14.35 4.70
N PRO A 40 6.17 14.84 3.62
CA PRO A 40 5.03 15.73 3.77
C PRO A 40 3.90 15.00 4.52
N THR A 41 3.21 15.73 5.39
CA THR A 41 2.00 15.24 6.03
C THR A 41 0.99 14.85 4.95
N PRO A 42 0.43 13.63 4.98
CA PRO A 42 -0.56 13.21 4.00
C PRO A 42 -1.79 14.14 4.02
N ASP A 43 -2.36 14.42 2.84
CA ASP A 43 -3.58 15.21 2.67
C ASP A 43 -4.74 14.61 3.50
N PRO A 44 -5.40 15.38 4.39
CA PRO A 44 -6.54 14.93 5.17
C PRO A 44 -7.67 14.31 4.34
N LEU A 45 -7.95 14.84 3.15
CA LEU A 45 -8.99 14.30 2.25
C LEU A 45 -8.60 12.91 1.75
N ARG A 46 -7.32 12.72 1.41
CA ARG A 46 -6.79 11.42 1.02
C ARG A 46 -6.84 10.43 2.18
N LEU A 47 -6.56 10.87 3.40
CA LEU A 47 -6.69 10.03 4.60
C LEU A 47 -8.14 9.63 4.87
N GLN A 48 -9.10 10.53 4.64
CA GLN A 48 -10.53 10.21 4.77
C GLN A 48 -10.96 9.16 3.75
N ALA A 49 -10.60 9.32 2.47
CA ALA A 49 -10.89 8.35 1.42
C ALA A 49 -10.33 6.96 1.77
N LEU A 50 -9.08 6.89 2.23
CA LEU A 50 -8.46 5.64 2.68
C LEU A 50 -9.18 4.99 3.88
N ARG A 51 -9.77 5.77 4.78
CA ARG A 51 -10.56 5.23 5.90
C ARG A 51 -11.89 4.64 5.43
N VAL A 52 -12.56 5.29 4.48
CA VAL A 52 -13.78 4.76 3.87
C VAL A 52 -13.47 3.45 3.18
N GLU A 53 -12.46 3.43 2.30
CA GLU A 53 -12.03 2.23 1.57
C GLU A 53 -11.63 1.10 2.54
N LYS A 54 -10.93 1.43 3.63
CA LYS A 54 -10.61 0.45 4.68
C LYS A 54 -11.88 -0.21 5.24
N ASN A 55 -12.87 0.59 5.62
CA ASN A 55 -14.10 0.10 6.23
C ASN A 55 -14.89 -0.77 5.25
N GLU A 56 -14.92 -0.40 3.97
CA GLU A 56 -15.56 -1.19 2.90
C GLU A 56 -14.89 -2.56 2.76
N ILE A 57 -13.56 -2.59 2.67
CA ILE A 57 -12.82 -3.87 2.58
C ILE A 57 -13.03 -4.72 3.83
N GLU A 58 -13.01 -4.13 5.03
CA GLU A 58 -13.26 -4.85 6.29
C GLU A 58 -14.69 -5.40 6.38
N ALA A 59 -15.66 -4.74 5.75
CA ALA A 59 -17.04 -5.22 5.66
C ALA A 59 -17.21 -6.33 4.61
N ASP A 60 -16.52 -6.25 3.48
CA ASP A 60 -16.64 -7.23 2.39
C ASP A 60 -15.90 -8.54 2.65
N LEU A 61 -14.76 -8.48 3.34
CA LEU A 61 -13.88 -9.64 3.53
C LEU A 61 -14.59 -10.84 4.19
N PRO A 62 -15.40 -10.68 5.26
CA PRO A 62 -16.16 -11.79 5.83
C PRO A 62 -17.16 -12.43 4.84
N HIS A 63 -17.74 -11.64 3.92
CA HIS A 63 -18.66 -12.17 2.91
C HIS A 63 -17.92 -13.04 1.88
N LEU A 64 -16.73 -12.63 1.45
CA LEU A 64 -15.87 -13.42 0.57
C LEU A 64 -15.39 -14.71 1.25
N GLU A 65 -14.95 -14.62 2.50
CA GLU A 65 -14.51 -15.78 3.29
C GLU A 65 -15.67 -16.75 3.55
N PHE A 66 -16.87 -16.24 3.82
CA PHE A 66 -18.08 -17.06 3.96
C PHE A 66 -18.43 -17.79 2.66
N ALA A 67 -18.38 -17.09 1.52
CA ALA A 67 -18.62 -17.67 0.20
C ALA A 67 -17.60 -18.77 -0.13
N LEU A 68 -16.31 -18.53 0.13
CA LEU A 68 -15.27 -19.56 -0.03
C LEU A 68 -15.51 -20.76 0.89
N GLY A 69 -15.97 -20.52 2.12
CA GLY A 69 -16.35 -21.57 3.05
C GLY A 69 -17.50 -22.47 2.58
N LYS A 70 -18.38 -22.01 1.68
CA LYS A 70 -19.44 -22.85 1.08
C LYS A 70 -18.86 -23.97 0.23
N PHE A 71 -17.77 -23.73 -0.50
CA PHE A 71 -17.05 -24.76 -1.24
C PHE A 71 -16.38 -25.77 -0.30
N ALA A 72 -15.71 -25.30 0.75
CA ALA A 72 -15.05 -26.18 1.73
C ALA A 72 -16.04 -27.11 2.46
N ARG A 73 -17.31 -26.69 2.60
CA ARG A 73 -18.38 -27.49 3.21
C ARG A 73 -19.18 -28.32 2.20
N GLY A 74 -18.88 -28.24 0.90
CA GLY A 74 -19.61 -28.95 -0.15
C GLY A 74 -21.04 -28.45 -0.39
N GLU A 75 -21.40 -27.27 0.12
CA GLU A 75 -22.73 -26.67 -0.09
C GLU A 75 -22.91 -26.12 -1.52
N TRP A 76 -21.81 -25.78 -2.17
CA TRP A 76 -21.75 -25.48 -3.60
C TRP A 76 -21.07 -26.64 -4.32
N GLY A 77 -21.59 -26.97 -5.51
CA GLY A 77 -20.98 -28.00 -6.36
C GLY A 77 -19.53 -27.65 -6.72
N PRO A 78 -18.72 -28.63 -7.14
CA PRO A 78 -17.32 -28.41 -7.48
C PRO A 78 -17.19 -27.45 -8.67
N ASP A 79 -16.63 -26.27 -8.41
CA ASP A 79 -16.34 -25.24 -9.41
C ASP A 79 -15.01 -24.56 -9.05
N ALA A 80 -13.93 -25.16 -9.56
CA ALA A 80 -12.57 -24.71 -9.27
C ALA A 80 -12.30 -23.29 -9.79
N GLY A 81 -12.96 -22.86 -10.87
CA GLY A 81 -12.81 -21.51 -11.40
C GLY A 81 -13.33 -20.47 -10.41
N ARG A 82 -14.56 -20.69 -9.92
CA ARG A 82 -15.18 -19.81 -8.92
C ARG A 82 -14.47 -19.86 -7.57
N GLU A 83 -14.05 -21.04 -7.11
CA GLU A 83 -13.29 -21.18 -5.86
C GLU A 83 -11.95 -20.44 -5.92
N ASN A 84 -11.20 -20.56 -7.02
CA ASN A 84 -9.93 -19.86 -7.20
C ASN A 84 -10.12 -18.35 -7.35
N GLY A 85 -11.19 -17.90 -8.02
CA GLY A 85 -11.55 -16.48 -8.09
C GLY A 85 -11.74 -15.87 -6.70
N LEU A 86 -12.52 -16.53 -5.83
CA LEU A 86 -12.73 -16.06 -4.46
C LEU A 86 -11.44 -16.01 -3.64
N LYS A 87 -10.55 -17.01 -3.79
CA LYS A 87 -9.23 -16.99 -3.12
C LYS A 87 -8.40 -15.79 -3.57
N ALA A 88 -8.36 -15.51 -4.88
CA ALA A 88 -7.63 -14.38 -5.43
C ALA A 88 -8.20 -13.04 -4.93
N ASP A 89 -9.53 -12.90 -4.89
CA ASP A 89 -10.20 -11.70 -4.39
C ASP A 89 -9.90 -11.45 -2.90
N ILE A 90 -9.91 -12.49 -2.07
CA ILE A 90 -9.55 -12.41 -0.65
C ILE A 90 -8.09 -11.96 -0.48
N ASP A 91 -7.16 -12.53 -1.25
CA ASP A 91 -5.74 -12.17 -1.19
C ASP A 91 -5.49 -10.73 -1.64
N ALA A 92 -6.20 -10.28 -2.69
CA ALA A 92 -6.17 -8.91 -3.16
C ALA A 92 -6.69 -7.93 -2.09
N ALA A 93 -7.85 -8.24 -1.49
CA ALA A 93 -8.46 -7.45 -0.43
C ALA A 93 -7.54 -7.35 0.81
N LYS A 94 -6.97 -8.46 1.26
CA LYS A 94 -6.00 -8.48 2.40
C LYS A 94 -4.73 -7.70 2.09
N THR A 95 -4.22 -7.78 0.86
CA THR A 95 -3.04 -7.03 0.43
C THR A 95 -3.33 -5.54 0.38
N ARG A 96 -4.49 -5.15 -0.14
CA ARG A 96 -4.92 -3.74 -0.16
C ARG A 96 -5.12 -3.19 1.25
N LEU A 97 -5.78 -3.94 2.14
CA LEU A 97 -5.97 -3.56 3.54
C LEU A 97 -4.64 -3.34 4.27
N ARG A 98 -3.63 -4.18 4.02
CA ARG A 98 -2.26 -4.00 4.55
C ARG A 98 -1.64 -2.68 4.08
N ALA A 99 -1.76 -2.36 2.79
CA ALA A 99 -1.24 -1.12 2.23
C ALA A 99 -1.94 0.12 2.81
N ILE A 100 -3.27 0.10 2.93
CA ILE A 100 -4.05 1.19 3.52
C ILE A 100 -3.65 1.42 4.98
N ASN A 101 -3.56 0.35 5.78
CA ASN A 101 -3.15 0.45 7.18
C ASN A 101 -1.74 1.04 7.34
N ALA A 102 -0.80 0.69 6.45
CA ALA A 102 0.53 1.31 6.43
C ALA A 102 0.45 2.81 6.15
N MET A 103 -0.34 3.24 5.15
CA MET A 103 -0.52 4.66 4.82
C MET A 103 -1.20 5.45 5.95
N LEU A 104 -2.21 4.89 6.60
CA LEU A 104 -2.92 5.55 7.70
C LEU A 104 -2.07 5.69 8.98
N ARG A 105 -1.12 4.77 9.22
CA ARG A 105 -0.17 4.86 10.34
C ARG A 105 0.78 6.05 10.19
N VAL A 106 1.26 6.33 8.97
CA VAL A 106 2.09 7.51 8.67
C VAL A 106 1.39 8.82 9.04
N GLY A 107 0.05 8.86 8.99
CA GLY A 107 -0.74 10.03 9.36
C GLY A 107 -1.05 10.20 10.86
N LYS A 108 -0.86 9.16 11.71
CA LYS A 108 -1.22 9.21 13.15
C LYS A 108 -0.05 9.45 14.10
N GLY A 109 1.18 9.27 13.64
CA GLY A 109 2.35 9.49 14.46
C GLY A 109 3.57 9.51 13.58
N GLY A 110 4.37 10.58 13.71
CA GLY A 110 5.69 10.64 13.11
C GLY A 110 6.47 9.37 13.41
N LEU A 111 7.37 9.06 12.50
CA LEU A 111 8.41 8.05 12.63
C LEU A 111 9.05 8.13 14.02
N HIS A 112 8.52 7.38 14.97
CA HIS A 112 9.25 7.10 16.20
C HIS A 112 10.20 5.98 15.80
N ASN A 113 11.45 6.38 15.58
CA ASN A 113 12.56 5.51 15.23
C ASN A 113 12.61 4.30 16.17
N GLY A 114 12.59 3.11 15.59
CA GLY A 114 13.29 1.94 16.13
C GLY A 114 14.60 1.78 15.38
#